data_AF-A0A7V5CKZ8-F1
#
_entry.id   AF-A0A7V5CKZ8-F1
#
_cell.length_a   1.000
_cell.length_b   1.000
_cell.length_c   1.000
_cell.angle_alpha   90.00
_cell.angle_beta   90.00
_cell.angle_gamma   90.00
#
_symmetry.space_group_name_H-M   'P 1'
#
loop_
_entity.id
_entity.type
_entity.pdbx_description
1 polymer ?
#
loop_
_entity_poly.entity_id
_entity_poly.type
_entity_poly.pdbx_seq_one_letter_code
_entity_poly.pdbx_strand_id
1 'polypeptide(L)'
;MSIYRMRTEFGQHFKWILAGLALIFIIGAIWSFGGAPSGRNPLSRKSDDVVATVNGQNITRSEMEVAWEQRVALLKNQGLQSTLDYANAKAMVFQQLVQSRLMLDFAQQKGVDISNREVNAERDKAIGDYLRQQRRMVLGKISTEEEKLDPRQDPDFKDELAKNGMSLSQLINNAETFVPESDVKVRVAEIGLQNMLKRKVGNVSDADVTNSYNVYKLWQIVVFKNGMPADQLKTRVDKIETEAKKGVDFSSLVDKYSIDKSTKSKPVDYSYGMLAPQVWDIVTKMKQGDISSPIDTDQAVYIVKLDGVTPKLPAKFDNKAKDQRRQMIEQMKMMSAAADLDKQIREKMDVKVIDPELAGYWYMAQAQQAQMSNPAEYKKQIDRAASEFKKAISKEPNNDYATAELAMILKDQGKNKEASHLLYQLLDGPNSKGGGSNLRITLGDLMLAQGKTDEALQQYAKASDSAVSQPEVHQMLQAKYTQMKRPDLAAKEKAWLDDYNVKKQQWDARNKQGSTATTTVPVKPAAPKPGG
;
A
#
# COMPACT_ATOMS: atom_id res chain seq x y z
N MET A 1 -25.96 9.73 16.99
CA MET A 1 -25.02 10.74 16.44
C MET A 1 -25.11 10.70 14.92
N SER A 2 -25.25 11.85 14.26
CA SER A 2 -25.39 11.93 12.80
C SER A 2 -24.09 11.56 12.09
N ILE A 3 -24.20 10.71 11.06
CA ILE A 3 -23.14 10.26 10.14
C ILE A 3 -22.35 11.45 9.54
N TYR A 4 -22.96 12.65 9.50
CA TYR A 4 -22.33 13.86 9.00
C TYR A 4 -21.19 14.38 9.90
N ARG A 5 -21.33 14.33 11.23
CA ARG A 5 -20.26 14.73 12.16
C ARG A 5 -19.10 13.74 12.19
N MET A 6 -19.40 12.45 11.98
CA MET A 6 -18.39 11.40 11.82
C MET A 6 -17.57 11.55 10.53
N ARG A 7 -17.96 12.37 9.57
CA ARG A 7 -17.23 12.57 8.31
C ARG A 7 -16.37 13.84 8.31
N THR A 8 -16.78 14.86 9.06
CA THR A 8 -16.09 16.16 9.09
C THR A 8 -15.02 16.26 10.19
N GLU A 9 -15.19 15.59 11.33
CA GLU A 9 -14.21 15.62 12.43
C GLU A 9 -13.20 14.45 12.36
N PHE A 10 -13.61 13.30 11.81
CA PHE A 10 -12.76 12.11 11.68
C PHE A 10 -11.99 12.01 10.35
N GLY A 11 -12.37 12.80 9.33
CA GLY A 11 -11.84 12.69 7.97
C GLY A 11 -10.35 13.05 7.80
N GLN A 12 -9.80 13.93 8.66
CA GLN A 12 -8.36 14.26 8.62
C GLN A 12 -7.49 13.24 9.36
N HIS A 13 -8.00 12.62 10.43
CA HIS A 13 -7.28 11.62 11.22
C HIS A 13 -7.31 10.22 10.60
N PHE A 14 -8.32 9.91 9.78
CA PHE A 14 -8.44 8.62 9.08
C PHE A 14 -7.30 8.35 8.09
N LYS A 15 -6.70 9.40 7.51
CA LYS A 15 -5.54 9.28 6.61
C LYS A 15 -4.29 8.73 7.32
N TRP A 16 -4.11 9.05 8.60
CA TRP A 16 -2.97 8.60 9.40
C TRP A 16 -3.17 7.20 9.97
N ILE A 17 -4.43 6.79 10.21
CA ILE A 17 -4.77 5.40 10.52
C ILE A 17 -4.36 4.48 9.34
N LEU A 18 -4.57 4.91 8.09
CA LEU A 18 -4.13 4.21 6.89
C LEU A 18 -2.59 4.24 6.68
N ALA A 19 -1.92 5.36 6.95
CA ALA A 19 -0.46 5.47 6.83
C ALA A 19 0.31 4.66 7.90
N GLY A 20 -0.20 4.60 9.13
CA GLY A 20 0.35 3.75 10.19
C GLY A 20 0.02 2.27 10.00
N LEU A 21 -1.15 1.96 9.41
CA LEU A 21 -1.48 0.61 8.97
C LEU A 21 -0.57 0.15 7.83
N ALA A 22 -0.05 1.04 6.98
CA ALA A 22 0.84 0.66 5.88
C ALA A 22 2.10 -0.05 6.37
N LEU A 23 2.73 0.39 7.48
CA LEU A 23 3.95 -0.23 8.01
C LEU A 23 3.69 -1.56 8.73
N ILE A 24 2.49 -1.73 9.32
CA ILE A 24 2.03 -3.00 9.91
C ILE A 24 1.54 -3.98 8.83
N PHE A 25 0.97 -3.47 7.73
CA PHE A 25 0.57 -4.26 6.58
C PHE A 25 1.77 -4.81 5.82
N ILE A 26 2.99 -4.26 5.94
CA ILE A 26 4.18 -4.80 5.25
C ILE A 26 4.46 -6.25 5.66
N ILE A 27 4.24 -6.62 6.93
CA ILE A 27 4.41 -8.00 7.41
C ILE A 27 3.46 -8.98 6.69
N GLY A 28 2.25 -8.55 6.37
CA GLY A 28 1.29 -9.33 5.57
C GLY A 28 1.45 -9.14 4.06
N ALA A 29 1.98 -8.00 3.62
CA ALA A 29 2.12 -7.65 2.22
C ALA A 29 3.30 -8.39 1.58
N ILE A 30 4.38 -8.64 2.31
CA ILE A 30 5.50 -9.46 1.79
C ILE A 30 5.01 -10.87 1.40
N TRP A 31 4.06 -11.45 2.15
CA TRP A 31 3.44 -12.74 1.82
C TRP A 31 2.25 -12.64 0.85
N SER A 32 1.52 -11.53 0.84
CA SER A 32 0.36 -11.32 -0.04
C SER A 32 0.71 -10.72 -1.42
N PHE A 33 1.89 -10.13 -1.60
CA PHE A 33 2.30 -9.43 -2.83
C PHE A 33 3.43 -10.12 -3.60
N GLY A 34 4.01 -11.20 -3.09
CA GLY A 34 5.12 -11.89 -3.72
C GLY A 34 6.43 -11.18 -3.41
N GLY A 35 7.40 -11.98 -3.00
CA GLY A 35 8.73 -11.51 -2.65
C GLY A 35 9.49 -10.82 -3.77
N ALA A 36 10.42 -9.93 -3.45
CA ALA A 36 11.41 -9.47 -4.42
C ALA A 36 12.31 -10.68 -4.77
N PRO A 37 12.47 -11.04 -6.06
CA PRO A 37 13.23 -12.21 -6.43
C PRO A 37 14.67 -12.11 -5.95
N SER A 38 15.10 -13.15 -5.25
CA SER A 38 16.52 -13.44 -5.06
C SER A 38 17.15 -13.76 -6.42
N GLY A 39 18.24 -13.07 -6.75
CA GLY A 39 19.05 -13.36 -7.93
C GLY A 39 19.49 -14.81 -7.95
N ARG A 40 18.80 -15.66 -8.72
CA ARG A 40 19.41 -16.86 -9.28
C ARG A 40 20.47 -16.37 -10.27
N ASN A 41 21.71 -16.82 -10.09
CA ASN A 41 22.80 -16.60 -11.05
C ASN A 41 22.27 -16.84 -12.48
N PRO A 42 22.18 -15.80 -13.33
CA PRO A 42 21.92 -16.01 -14.74
C PRO A 42 23.18 -16.67 -15.29
N LEU A 43 23.06 -17.92 -15.72
CA LEU A 43 24.01 -18.46 -16.67
C LEU A 43 24.04 -17.49 -17.86
N SER A 44 25.21 -16.89 -18.10
CA SER A 44 25.57 -15.97 -19.18
C SER A 44 25.56 -14.46 -18.86
N ARG A 45 26.77 -13.93 -18.64
CA ARG A 45 27.15 -12.51 -18.53
C ARG A 45 26.74 -11.69 -19.77
N LYS A 46 25.77 -10.79 -19.60
CA LYS A 46 25.89 -9.38 -20.03
C LYS A 46 25.83 -8.53 -18.75
N SER A 47 26.49 -7.38 -18.72
CA SER A 47 26.40 -6.47 -17.58
C SER A 47 24.94 -6.21 -17.25
N ASP A 48 24.53 -6.50 -16.02
CA ASP A 48 23.18 -6.24 -15.57
C ASP A 48 23.01 -4.72 -15.43
N ASP A 49 22.35 -4.11 -16.41
CA ASP A 49 22.26 -2.65 -16.52
C ASP A 49 21.59 -2.07 -15.27
N VAL A 50 22.23 -1.06 -14.67
CA VAL A 50 21.65 -0.33 -13.54
C VAL A 50 20.52 0.57 -14.06
N VAL A 51 19.31 0.34 -13.57
CA VAL A 51 18.11 1.08 -13.97
C VAL A 51 17.76 2.21 -13.00
N ALA A 52 18.21 2.10 -11.75
CA ALA A 52 18.13 3.18 -10.77
C ALA A 52 19.18 2.99 -9.65
N THR A 53 19.46 4.07 -8.93
CA THR A 53 20.24 4.03 -7.69
C THR A 53 19.48 4.70 -6.56
N VAL A 54 19.55 4.09 -5.37
CA VAL A 54 18.89 4.56 -4.16
C VAL A 54 19.95 4.67 -3.07
N ASN A 55 20.29 5.89 -2.65
CA ASN A 55 21.40 6.16 -1.72
C ASN A 55 22.71 5.45 -2.12
N GLY A 56 22.99 5.40 -3.43
CA GLY A 56 24.16 4.70 -3.99
C GLY A 56 24.02 3.18 -4.16
N GLN A 57 22.92 2.56 -3.70
CA GLN A 57 22.63 1.15 -3.95
C GLN A 57 21.93 0.96 -5.30
N ASN A 58 22.41 0.00 -6.10
CA ASN A 58 21.86 -0.25 -7.43
C ASN A 58 20.53 -1.03 -7.36
N ILE A 59 19.63 -0.69 -8.28
CA ILE A 59 18.53 -1.51 -8.75
C ILE A 59 18.86 -1.89 -10.19
N THR A 60 18.92 -3.18 -10.46
CA THR A 60 19.31 -3.71 -11.76
C THR A 60 18.11 -4.05 -12.64
N ARG A 61 18.34 -4.14 -13.95
CA ARG A 61 17.30 -4.56 -14.91
C ARG A 61 16.82 -5.98 -14.62
N SER A 62 17.73 -6.90 -14.33
CA SER A 62 17.36 -8.31 -14.08
C SER A 62 16.49 -8.46 -12.83
N GLU A 63 16.81 -7.75 -11.74
CA GLU A 63 15.97 -7.73 -10.53
C GLU A 63 14.54 -7.23 -10.84
N MET A 64 14.43 -6.16 -11.63
CA MET A 64 13.15 -5.59 -12.05
C MET A 64 12.33 -6.56 -12.90
N GLU A 65 12.95 -7.17 -13.91
CA GLU A 65 12.28 -8.05 -14.86
C GLU A 65 11.76 -9.31 -14.18
N VAL A 66 12.59 -9.97 -13.35
CA VAL A 66 12.15 -11.18 -12.64
C VAL A 66 11.00 -10.87 -11.67
N ALA A 67 11.06 -9.74 -10.96
CA ALA A 67 10.00 -9.34 -10.03
C ALA A 67 8.70 -9.02 -10.77
N TRP A 68 8.81 -8.33 -11.90
CA TRP A 68 7.66 -7.98 -12.71
C TRP A 68 7.02 -9.19 -13.38
N GLU A 69 7.81 -10.15 -13.89
CA GLU A 69 7.30 -11.38 -14.48
C GLU A 69 6.49 -12.22 -13.48
N GLN A 70 7.00 -12.35 -12.26
CA GLN A 70 6.27 -13.02 -11.17
C GLN A 70 4.95 -12.33 -10.89
N ARG A 71 4.94 -11.00 -10.84
CA ARG A 71 3.71 -10.22 -10.63
C ARG A 71 2.73 -10.38 -11.79
N VAL A 72 3.20 -10.36 -13.03
CA VAL A 72 2.39 -10.57 -14.23
C VAL A 72 1.78 -11.97 -14.25
N ALA A 73 2.52 -13.01 -13.85
CA ALA A 73 2.00 -14.37 -13.74
C ALA A 73 0.82 -14.45 -12.76
N LEU A 74 0.92 -13.77 -11.60
CA LEU A 74 -0.16 -13.68 -10.63
C LEU A 74 -1.39 -12.96 -11.19
N LEU A 75 -1.18 -11.83 -11.88
CA LEU A 75 -2.28 -11.08 -12.52
C LEU A 75 -3.00 -11.92 -13.58
N LYS A 76 -2.24 -12.65 -14.41
CA LYS A 76 -2.80 -13.57 -15.42
C LYS A 76 -3.70 -14.63 -14.78
N ASN A 77 -3.27 -15.20 -13.64
CA ASN A 77 -4.06 -16.18 -12.89
C ASN A 77 -5.33 -15.57 -12.28
N GLN A 78 -5.34 -14.26 -12.03
CA GLN A 78 -6.51 -13.51 -11.56
C GLN A 78 -7.41 -13.01 -12.71
N GLY A 79 -7.08 -13.32 -13.97
CA GLY A 79 -7.81 -12.83 -15.14
C GLY A 79 -7.48 -11.39 -15.54
N LEU A 80 -6.51 -10.74 -14.88
CA LEU A 80 -6.05 -9.39 -15.19
C LEU A 80 -4.96 -9.44 -16.26
N GLN A 81 -5.29 -8.96 -17.46
CA GLN A 81 -4.45 -9.12 -18.65
C GLN A 81 -4.33 -7.86 -19.52
N SER A 82 -4.68 -6.68 -19.02
CA SER A 82 -4.56 -5.46 -19.80
C SER A 82 -3.14 -4.86 -19.75
N THR A 83 -2.78 -4.11 -20.79
CA THR A 83 -1.50 -3.37 -20.86
C THR A 83 -1.30 -2.47 -19.63
N LEU A 84 -2.35 -1.80 -19.18
CA LEU A 84 -2.30 -0.93 -17.99
C LEU A 84 -2.14 -1.73 -16.70
N ASP A 85 -2.72 -2.93 -16.59
CA ASP A 85 -2.49 -3.78 -15.40
C ASP A 85 -1.02 -4.15 -15.26
N TYR A 86 -0.38 -4.47 -16.38
CA TYR A 86 1.05 -4.83 -16.42
C TYR A 86 1.96 -3.62 -16.23
N ALA A 87 1.60 -2.45 -16.77
CA ALA A 87 2.28 -1.18 -16.51
C ALA A 87 2.22 -0.82 -15.02
N ASN A 88 1.03 -0.90 -14.41
CA ASN A 88 0.83 -0.71 -12.98
C ASN A 88 1.62 -1.72 -12.14
N ALA A 89 1.65 -2.99 -12.54
CA ALA A 89 2.48 -3.99 -11.89
C ALA A 89 3.97 -3.62 -11.91
N LYS A 90 4.46 -3.13 -13.06
CA LYS A 90 5.85 -2.69 -13.21
C LYS A 90 6.15 -1.50 -12.30
N ALA A 91 5.24 -0.53 -12.24
CA ALA A 91 5.32 0.61 -11.33
C ALA A 91 5.39 0.17 -9.86
N MET A 92 4.50 -0.74 -9.44
CA MET A 92 4.46 -1.26 -8.06
C MET A 92 5.76 -1.99 -7.69
N VAL A 93 6.27 -2.84 -8.58
CA VAL A 93 7.53 -3.56 -8.39
C VAL A 93 8.69 -2.59 -8.24
N PHE A 94 8.79 -1.59 -9.11
CA PHE A 94 9.84 -0.59 -9.02
C PHE A 94 9.78 0.18 -7.68
N GLN A 95 8.59 0.61 -7.26
CA GLN A 95 8.39 1.26 -5.96
C GLN A 95 8.79 0.37 -4.79
N GLN A 96 8.44 -0.93 -4.83
CA GLN A 96 8.81 -1.90 -3.81
C GLN A 96 10.34 -2.07 -3.72
N LEU A 97 11.04 -2.13 -4.85
CA LEU A 97 12.50 -2.21 -4.87
C LEU A 97 13.15 -0.94 -4.31
N VAL A 98 12.66 0.24 -4.68
CA VAL A 98 13.15 1.51 -4.12
C VAL A 98 12.94 1.56 -2.61
N GLN A 99 11.74 1.22 -2.13
CA GLN A 99 11.42 1.20 -0.71
C GLN A 99 12.31 0.21 0.06
N SER A 100 12.57 -0.96 -0.52
CA SER A 100 13.44 -1.99 0.08
C SER A 100 14.87 -1.46 0.25
N ARG A 101 15.43 -0.79 -0.77
CA ARG A 101 16.78 -0.19 -0.69
C ARG A 101 16.85 0.91 0.36
N LEU A 102 15.84 1.80 0.42
CA LEU A 102 15.77 2.85 1.44
C LEU A 102 15.72 2.27 2.85
N MET A 103 14.93 1.22 3.05
CA MET A 103 14.77 0.60 4.35
C MET A 103 16.04 -0.08 4.83
N LEU A 104 16.72 -0.82 3.95
CA LEU A 104 17.99 -1.47 4.25
C LEU A 104 19.08 -0.45 4.58
N ASP A 105 19.22 0.58 3.75
CA ASP A 105 20.17 1.66 3.98
C ASP A 105 19.91 2.36 5.32
N PHE A 106 18.65 2.72 5.58
CA PHE A 106 18.28 3.40 6.80
C PHE A 106 18.46 2.54 8.05
N ALA A 107 18.11 1.26 7.99
CA ALA A 107 18.35 0.31 9.08
C ALA A 107 19.85 0.20 9.41
N GLN A 108 20.70 0.10 8.39
CA GLN A 108 22.15 0.09 8.56
C GLN A 108 22.66 1.40 9.18
N GLN A 109 22.18 2.56 8.73
CA GLN A 109 22.52 3.85 9.32
C GLN A 109 22.11 3.98 10.80
N LYS A 110 21.04 3.29 11.21
CA LYS A 110 20.57 3.24 12.61
C LYS A 110 21.24 2.13 13.42
N GLY A 111 22.21 1.40 12.86
CA GLY A 111 22.95 0.34 13.55
C GLY A 111 22.13 -0.94 13.77
N VAL A 112 21.12 -1.20 12.94
CA VAL A 112 20.42 -2.49 12.94
C VAL A 112 21.33 -3.54 12.33
N ASP A 113 21.50 -4.67 13.03
CA ASP A 113 22.25 -5.82 12.52
C ASP A 113 21.44 -6.56 11.44
N ILE A 114 21.89 -6.44 10.20
CA ILE A 114 21.33 -7.12 9.02
C ILE A 114 22.33 -8.13 8.43
N SER A 115 23.20 -8.68 9.27
CA SER A 115 24.21 -9.66 8.87
C SER A 115 23.59 -10.97 8.38
N ASN A 116 24.35 -11.74 7.60
CA ASN A 116 23.91 -13.05 7.11
C ASN A 116 23.50 -14.00 8.25
N ARG A 117 24.07 -13.83 9.45
CA ARG A 117 23.67 -14.58 10.64
C ARG A 117 22.21 -14.30 11.01
N GLU A 118 21.84 -13.03 11.16
CA GLU A 118 20.48 -12.62 11.50
C GLU A 118 19.50 -12.95 10.38
N VAL A 119 19.92 -12.77 9.11
CA VAL A 119 19.13 -13.16 7.94
C VAL A 119 18.87 -14.66 7.92
N ASN A 120 19.89 -15.49 8.13
CA ASN A 120 19.71 -16.95 8.17
C ASN A 120 18.85 -17.40 9.34
N ALA A 121 19.01 -16.78 10.51
CA ALA A 121 18.18 -17.08 11.68
C ALA A 121 16.71 -16.75 11.43
N GLU A 122 16.43 -15.57 10.86
CA GLU A 122 15.05 -15.17 10.57
C GLU A 122 14.45 -15.94 9.39
N ARG A 123 15.27 -16.36 8.42
CA ARG A 123 14.85 -17.27 7.34
C ARG A 123 14.48 -18.64 7.89
N ASP A 124 15.32 -19.22 8.76
CA ASP A 124 15.04 -20.52 9.39
C ASP A 124 13.76 -20.48 10.21
N LYS A 125 13.53 -19.38 10.93
CA LYS A 125 12.30 -19.13 11.68
C LYS A 125 11.09 -19.04 10.77
N ALA A 126 11.16 -18.29 9.66
CA ALA A 126 10.08 -18.17 8.68
C ALA A 126 9.73 -19.53 8.04
N ILE A 127 10.74 -20.33 7.69
CA ILE A 127 10.54 -21.70 7.20
C ILE A 127 9.88 -22.54 8.29
N GLY A 128 10.34 -22.46 9.54
CA GLY A 128 9.74 -23.17 10.66
C GLY A 128 8.27 -22.79 10.90
N ASP A 129 7.92 -21.51 10.80
CA ASP A 129 6.54 -21.02 10.90
C ASP A 129 5.65 -21.55 9.77
N TYR A 130 6.15 -21.53 8.54
CA TYR A 130 5.47 -22.13 7.39
C TYR A 130 5.21 -23.62 7.62
N LEU A 131 6.22 -24.38 8.04
CA LEU A 131 6.08 -25.81 8.32
C LEU A 131 5.10 -26.08 9.46
N ARG A 132 5.09 -25.26 10.51
CA ARG A 132 4.09 -25.35 11.60
C ARG A 132 2.67 -25.19 11.07
N GLN A 133 2.46 -24.24 10.17
CA GLN A 133 1.16 -24.04 9.53
C GLN A 133 0.76 -25.25 8.66
N GLN A 134 1.67 -25.77 7.84
CA GLN A 134 1.43 -26.95 7.01
C GLN A 134 1.12 -28.18 7.87
N ARG A 135 1.87 -28.38 8.95
CA ARG A 135 1.63 -29.47 9.90
C ARG A 135 0.22 -29.41 10.48
N ARG A 136 -0.25 -28.23 10.91
CA ARG A 136 -1.62 -28.06 11.41
C ARG A 136 -2.69 -28.40 10.36
N MET A 137 -2.41 -28.13 9.07
CA MET A 137 -3.34 -28.49 7.99
C MET A 137 -3.36 -29.98 7.71
N VAL A 138 -2.21 -30.64 7.78
CA VAL A 138 -2.06 -32.08 7.49
C VAL A 138 -2.52 -32.96 8.66
N LEU A 139 -2.12 -32.63 9.89
CA LEU A 139 -2.44 -33.42 11.09
C LEU A 139 -3.74 -32.96 11.79
N GLY A 140 -4.25 -31.77 11.46
CA GLY A 140 -5.42 -31.20 12.11
C GLY A 140 -5.12 -30.68 13.53
N LYS A 141 -5.92 -31.12 14.52
CA LYS A 141 -5.74 -30.69 15.91
C LYS A 141 -4.54 -31.42 16.52
N ILE A 142 -3.50 -30.65 16.84
CA ILE A 142 -2.32 -31.09 17.57
C ILE A 142 -2.36 -30.55 19.00
N SER A 143 -1.79 -31.30 19.94
CA SER A 143 -1.68 -30.90 21.35
C SER A 143 -0.67 -29.77 21.55
N THR A 144 -0.77 -29.07 22.69
CA THR A 144 0.12 -27.95 23.04
C THR A 144 1.58 -28.36 23.17
N GLU A 145 1.86 -29.63 23.51
CA GLU A 145 3.23 -30.15 23.59
C GLU A 145 3.78 -30.50 22.19
N GLU A 146 2.96 -31.07 21.31
CA GLU A 146 3.33 -31.30 19.90
C GLU A 146 3.57 -29.97 19.15
N GLU A 147 2.85 -28.91 19.52
CA GLU A 147 3.08 -27.56 18.98
C GLU A 147 4.48 -27.02 19.26
N LYS A 148 5.14 -27.46 20.35
CA LYS A 148 6.50 -27.04 20.70
C LYS A 148 7.58 -27.78 19.91
N LEU A 149 7.27 -28.95 19.34
CA LEU A 149 8.21 -29.70 18.52
C LEU A 149 8.53 -28.93 17.23
N ASP A 150 9.80 -28.96 16.82
CA ASP A 150 10.17 -28.50 15.48
C ASP A 150 9.50 -29.42 14.45
N PRO A 151 8.65 -28.90 13.54
CA PRO A 151 8.01 -29.72 12.49
C PRO A 151 9.01 -30.52 11.65
N ARG A 152 10.28 -30.08 11.58
CA ARG A 152 11.33 -30.80 10.86
C ARG A 152 11.69 -32.15 11.50
N GLN A 153 11.34 -32.33 12.76
CA GLN A 153 11.65 -33.51 13.57
C GLN A 153 10.41 -34.33 13.93
N ASP A 154 9.24 -33.97 13.38
CA ASP A 154 7.96 -34.58 13.70
C ASP A 154 7.71 -35.82 12.79
N PRO A 155 7.75 -37.04 13.35
CA PRO A 155 7.61 -38.27 12.56
C PRO A 155 6.20 -38.41 11.99
N ASP A 156 5.16 -38.04 12.74
CA ASP A 156 3.77 -38.14 12.31
C ASP A 156 3.51 -37.19 11.15
N PHE A 157 4.06 -35.97 11.21
CA PHE A 157 3.98 -35.03 10.10
C PHE A 157 4.67 -35.56 8.84
N LYS A 158 5.85 -36.16 8.98
CA LYS A 158 6.60 -36.74 7.86
C LYS A 158 5.83 -37.90 7.22
N ASP A 159 5.27 -38.79 8.03
CA ASP A 159 4.55 -39.97 7.57
C ASP A 159 3.25 -39.58 6.86
N GLU A 160 2.53 -38.60 7.40
CA GLU A 160 1.27 -38.13 6.80
C GLU A 160 1.51 -37.34 5.49
N LEU A 161 2.59 -36.56 5.39
CA LEU A 161 3.01 -35.96 4.12
C LEU A 161 3.31 -37.03 3.07
N ALA A 162 4.02 -38.09 3.46
CA ALA A 162 4.39 -39.17 2.54
C ALA A 162 3.17 -39.92 1.99
N LYS A 163 2.13 -40.16 2.81
CA LYS A 163 0.85 -40.74 2.35
C LYS A 163 0.16 -39.85 1.29
N ASN A 164 0.35 -38.54 1.37
CA ASN A 164 -0.17 -37.56 0.42
C ASN A 164 0.77 -37.30 -0.78
N GLY A 165 1.82 -38.12 -0.95
CA GLY A 165 2.73 -38.05 -2.10
C GLY A 165 3.77 -36.92 -2.03
N MET A 166 3.99 -36.32 -0.87
CA MET A 166 4.97 -35.25 -0.67
C MET A 166 6.00 -35.64 0.39
N SER A 167 7.28 -35.33 0.18
CA SER A 167 8.30 -35.47 1.22
C SER A 167 8.51 -34.17 1.99
N LEU A 168 8.91 -34.28 3.25
CA LEU A 168 9.28 -33.13 4.08
C LEU A 168 10.41 -32.30 3.45
N SER A 169 11.40 -32.95 2.81
CA SER A 169 12.48 -32.27 2.09
C SER A 169 11.96 -31.45 0.90
N GLN A 170 11.00 -31.98 0.13
CA GLN A 170 10.35 -31.21 -0.94
C GLN A 170 9.58 -30.02 -0.37
N LEU A 171 8.88 -30.20 0.75
CA LEU A 171 8.15 -29.11 1.40
C LEU A 171 9.09 -28.01 1.92
N ILE A 172 10.24 -28.37 2.49
CA ILE A 172 11.29 -27.42 2.91
C ILE A 172 11.84 -26.66 1.69
N ASN A 173 12.20 -27.35 0.62
CA ASN A 173 12.69 -26.71 -0.61
C ASN A 173 11.66 -25.76 -1.23
N ASN A 174 10.38 -26.12 -1.15
CA ASN A 174 9.28 -25.26 -1.56
C ASN A 174 9.22 -24.02 -0.65
N ALA A 175 9.26 -24.19 0.68
CA ALA A 175 9.27 -23.10 1.65
C ALA A 175 10.43 -22.12 1.40
N GLU A 176 11.62 -22.63 1.13
CA GLU A 176 12.81 -21.84 0.79
C GLU A 176 12.63 -20.97 -0.45
N THR A 177 11.83 -21.42 -1.41
CA THR A 177 11.49 -20.66 -2.63
C THR A 177 10.53 -19.52 -2.33
N PHE A 178 9.67 -19.67 -1.31
CA PHE A 178 8.73 -18.64 -0.86
C PHE A 178 9.35 -17.63 0.12
N VAL A 179 10.56 -17.89 0.60
CA VAL A 179 11.27 -17.05 1.57
C VAL A 179 12.66 -16.68 1.01
N PRO A 180 12.72 -15.82 -0.02
CA PRO A 180 13.98 -15.42 -0.65
C PRO A 180 14.81 -14.55 0.30
N GLU A 181 16.12 -14.69 0.24
CA GLU A 181 17.06 -14.02 1.16
C GLU A 181 16.93 -12.49 1.15
N SER A 182 16.67 -11.90 -0.03
CA SER A 182 16.42 -10.47 -0.23
C SER A 182 15.29 -9.95 0.66
N ASP A 183 14.17 -10.65 0.70
CA ASP A 183 13.01 -10.25 1.51
C ASP A 183 13.26 -10.47 2.99
N VAL A 184 13.94 -11.56 3.35
CA VAL A 184 14.30 -11.81 4.74
C VAL A 184 15.20 -10.71 5.25
N LYS A 185 16.13 -10.21 4.42
CA LYS A 185 17.00 -9.10 4.79
C LYS A 185 16.21 -7.81 5.07
N VAL A 186 15.21 -7.50 4.24
CA VAL A 186 14.30 -6.37 4.49
C VAL A 186 13.51 -6.61 5.78
N ARG A 187 13.00 -7.81 6.00
CA ARG A 187 12.27 -8.17 7.22
C ARG A 187 13.11 -8.06 8.49
N VAL A 188 14.39 -8.46 8.45
CA VAL A 188 15.33 -8.27 9.57
C VAL A 188 15.53 -6.78 9.85
N ALA A 189 15.70 -5.97 8.80
CA ALA A 189 15.77 -4.52 8.93
C ALA A 189 14.52 -3.93 9.59
N GLU A 190 13.32 -4.35 9.17
CA GLU A 190 12.04 -3.95 9.76
C GLU A 190 11.92 -4.32 11.23
N ILE A 191 12.21 -5.58 11.57
CA ILE A 191 12.16 -6.08 12.95
C ILE A 191 13.13 -5.29 13.82
N GLY A 192 14.35 -5.03 13.32
CA GLY A 192 15.35 -4.24 14.03
C GLY A 192 14.93 -2.79 14.26
N LEU A 193 14.36 -2.13 13.24
CA LEU A 193 13.81 -0.79 13.35
C LEU A 193 12.61 -0.74 14.29
N GLN A 194 11.69 -1.71 14.22
CA GLN A 194 10.55 -1.83 15.12
C GLN A 194 11.00 -2.02 16.57
N ASN A 195 12.00 -2.86 16.81
CA ASN A 195 12.60 -3.06 18.13
C ASN A 195 13.27 -1.78 18.65
N MET A 196 13.95 -1.04 17.77
CA MET A 196 14.51 0.28 18.11
C MET A 196 13.40 1.27 18.51
N LEU A 197 12.32 1.35 17.73
CA LEU A 197 11.17 2.20 18.06
C LEU A 197 10.53 1.80 19.39
N LYS A 198 10.33 0.50 19.63
CA LYS A 198 9.80 -0.02 20.89
C LYS A 198 10.66 0.39 22.08
N ARG A 199 11.99 0.29 21.96
CA ARG A 199 12.93 0.78 22.99
C ARG A 199 12.83 2.28 23.21
N LYS A 200 12.69 3.07 22.13
CA LYS A 200 12.55 4.54 22.20
C LYS A 200 11.23 4.97 22.86
N VAL A 201 10.13 4.28 22.53
CA VAL A 201 8.79 4.54 23.10
C VAL A 201 8.74 4.19 24.59
N GLY A 202 9.47 3.15 25.00
CA GLY A 202 9.51 2.68 26.39
C GLY A 202 8.21 2.02 26.82
N ASN A 203 8.14 1.66 28.10
CA ASN A 203 6.96 1.04 28.69
C ASN A 203 5.92 2.09 29.08
N VAL A 204 4.63 1.75 28.94
CA VAL A 204 3.54 2.60 29.41
C VAL A 204 3.20 2.24 30.86
N SER A 205 3.42 3.19 31.76
CA SER A 205 3.21 3.02 33.19
C SER A 205 1.73 3.06 33.58
N ASP A 206 1.39 2.60 34.79
CA ASP A 206 0.04 2.75 35.35
C ASP A 206 -0.36 4.22 35.51
N ALA A 207 0.60 5.10 35.75
CA ALA A 207 0.39 6.54 35.80
C ALA A 207 0.00 7.09 34.41
N ASP A 208 0.68 6.65 33.34
CA ASP A 208 0.31 7.02 31.97
C ASP A 208 -1.11 6.57 31.63
N VAL A 209 -1.47 5.33 32.02
CA VAL A 209 -2.82 4.80 31.83
C VAL A 209 -3.85 5.65 32.56
N THR A 210 -3.62 5.95 33.83
CA THR A 210 -4.53 6.77 34.65
C THR A 210 -4.65 8.19 34.09
N ASN A 211 -3.52 8.84 33.80
CA ASN A 211 -3.46 10.21 33.27
C ASN A 211 -4.03 10.34 31.86
N SER A 212 -4.07 9.26 31.07
CA SER A 212 -4.70 9.27 29.76
C SER A 212 -6.22 9.49 29.80
N TYR A 213 -6.85 9.38 30.97
CA TYR A 213 -8.26 9.70 31.19
C TYR A 213 -8.48 11.14 31.66
N ASN A 214 -7.42 11.92 31.83
CA ASN A 214 -7.55 13.34 32.10
C ASN A 214 -8.10 14.05 30.86
N VAL A 215 -9.05 14.96 31.10
CA VAL A 215 -9.59 15.87 30.10
C VAL A 215 -8.95 17.23 30.32
N TYR A 216 -8.27 17.73 29.29
CA TYR A 216 -7.57 19.00 29.31
C TYR A 216 -8.44 20.05 28.63
N LYS A 217 -8.82 21.09 29.38
CA LYS A 217 -9.64 22.19 28.87
C LYS A 217 -8.71 23.28 28.37
N LEU A 218 -8.67 23.49 27.05
CA LEU A 218 -7.64 24.30 26.39
C LEU A 218 -8.23 25.41 25.53
N TRP A 219 -7.49 26.51 25.46
CA TRP A 219 -7.54 27.44 24.33
C TRP A 219 -6.42 27.10 23.36
N GLN A 220 -6.63 27.25 22.04
CA GLN A 220 -5.59 26.98 21.05
C GLN A 220 -5.56 28.00 19.92
N ILE A 221 -4.36 28.45 19.59
CA ILE A 221 -4.06 29.21 18.39
C ILE A 221 -3.27 28.31 17.46
N VAL A 222 -3.79 28.09 16.25
CA VAL A 222 -3.18 27.23 15.23
C VAL A 222 -2.77 28.09 14.04
N VAL A 223 -1.49 28.06 13.67
CA VAL A 223 -0.95 28.78 12.51
C VAL A 223 -0.40 27.76 11.52
N PHE A 224 -1.06 27.53 10.39
CA PHE A 224 -0.56 26.59 9.37
C PHE A 224 0.74 27.09 8.73
N LYS A 225 1.63 26.13 8.44
CA LYS A 225 2.89 26.37 7.75
C LYS A 225 2.70 26.49 6.23
N ASN A 226 1.76 25.74 5.67
CA ASN A 226 1.60 25.64 4.21
C ASN A 226 1.29 27.00 3.58
N GLY A 227 2.09 27.38 2.58
CA GLY A 227 1.92 28.62 1.83
C GLY A 227 2.55 29.86 2.46
N MET A 228 3.26 29.76 3.58
CA MET A 228 3.93 30.89 4.24
C MET A 228 5.46 30.70 4.28
N PRO A 229 6.26 31.70 3.87
CA PRO A 229 7.71 31.67 4.06
C PRO A 229 8.11 31.55 5.53
N ALA A 230 9.21 30.83 5.82
CA ALA A 230 9.64 30.52 7.18
C ALA A 230 9.82 31.78 8.06
N ASP A 231 10.41 32.84 7.51
CA ASP A 231 10.63 34.09 8.25
C ASP A 231 9.32 34.81 8.61
N GLN A 232 8.32 34.75 7.72
CA GLN A 232 7.00 35.33 7.98
C GLN A 232 6.25 34.52 9.03
N LEU A 233 6.32 33.18 8.94
CA LEU A 233 5.73 32.30 9.94
C LEU A 233 6.34 32.57 11.32
N LYS A 234 7.67 32.62 11.41
CA LYS A 234 8.39 32.92 12.65
C LYS A 234 7.97 34.28 13.23
N THR A 235 8.01 35.33 12.41
CA THR A 235 7.62 36.68 12.85
C THR A 235 6.19 36.73 13.38
N ARG A 236 5.27 36.05 12.70
CA ARG A 236 3.86 35.97 13.11
C ARG A 236 3.70 35.22 14.43
N VAL A 237 4.35 34.07 14.57
CA VAL A 237 4.31 33.23 15.78
C VAL A 237 4.92 33.96 16.98
N ASP A 238 6.09 34.59 16.83
CA ASP A 238 6.78 35.34 17.89
C ASP A 238 5.91 36.49 18.40
N LYS A 239 5.20 37.17 17.49
CA LYS A 239 4.24 38.22 17.84
C LYS A 239 3.09 37.67 18.68
N ILE A 240 2.49 36.55 18.27
CA ILE A 240 1.38 35.93 18.99
C ILE A 240 1.82 35.50 20.39
N GLU A 241 2.98 34.84 20.51
CA GLU A 241 3.52 34.43 21.80
C GLU A 241 3.74 35.64 22.72
N THR A 242 4.31 36.72 22.18
CA THR A 242 4.55 37.96 22.93
C THR A 242 3.24 38.60 23.40
N GLU A 243 2.24 38.71 22.53
CA GLU A 243 0.93 39.26 22.91
C GLU A 243 0.22 38.38 23.95
N ALA A 244 0.28 37.05 23.79
CA ALA A 244 -0.31 36.11 24.75
C ALA A 244 0.35 36.20 26.12
N LYS A 245 1.68 36.23 26.19
CA LYS A 245 2.43 36.36 27.45
C LYS A 245 2.25 37.72 28.13
N LYS A 246 1.92 38.77 27.38
CA LYS A 246 1.58 40.10 27.92
C LYS A 246 0.15 40.18 28.49
N GLY A 247 -0.63 39.10 28.43
CA GLY A 247 -1.97 39.04 28.99
C GLY A 247 -3.06 39.59 28.07
N VAL A 248 -2.79 39.72 26.76
CA VAL A 248 -3.86 40.00 25.78
C VAL A 248 -4.89 38.86 25.85
N ASP A 249 -6.18 39.20 25.78
CA ASP A 249 -7.27 38.23 25.83
C ASP A 249 -7.07 37.12 24.78
N PHE A 250 -7.06 35.87 25.24
CA PHE A 250 -6.70 34.73 24.39
C PHE A 250 -7.77 34.46 23.33
N SER A 251 -9.05 34.69 23.65
CA SER A 251 -10.17 34.59 22.71
C SER A 251 -9.96 35.54 21.51
N SER A 252 -9.56 36.78 21.79
CA SER A 252 -9.24 37.79 20.78
C SER A 252 -8.05 37.38 19.91
N LEU A 253 -7.02 36.76 20.49
CA LEU A 253 -5.88 36.21 19.74
C LEU A 253 -6.28 35.04 18.85
N VAL A 254 -7.15 34.13 19.33
CA VAL A 254 -7.72 33.04 18.53
C VAL A 254 -8.49 33.62 17.34
N ASP A 255 -9.33 34.63 17.54
CA ASP A 255 -10.11 35.25 16.47
C ASP A 255 -9.22 35.97 15.45
N LYS A 256 -8.15 36.60 15.89
CA LYS A 256 -7.25 37.33 15.01
C LYS A 256 -6.29 36.44 14.24
N TYR A 257 -5.74 35.40 14.89
CA TYR A 257 -4.57 34.70 14.36
C TYR A 257 -4.77 33.24 14.02
N SER A 258 -5.65 32.54 14.74
CA SER A 258 -5.82 31.09 14.60
C SER A 258 -6.58 30.76 13.32
N ILE A 259 -6.16 29.73 12.60
CA ILE A 259 -6.98 29.18 11.52
C ILE A 259 -8.12 28.32 12.06
N ASP A 260 -7.90 27.66 13.20
CA ASP A 260 -8.96 26.94 13.91
C ASP A 260 -9.63 27.87 14.92
N LYS A 261 -10.92 28.13 14.71
CA LYS A 261 -11.76 28.97 15.57
C LYS A 261 -12.53 28.18 16.63
N SER A 262 -12.29 26.88 16.77
CA SER A 262 -13.00 26.00 17.72
C SER A 262 -12.99 26.51 19.16
N THR A 263 -11.89 27.17 19.57
CA THR A 263 -11.74 27.74 20.92
C THR A 263 -11.97 29.25 20.99
N LYS A 264 -12.53 29.88 19.94
CA LYS A 264 -12.74 31.34 19.91
C LYS A 264 -13.59 31.83 21.08
N SER A 265 -14.75 31.21 21.31
CA SER A 265 -15.71 31.71 22.31
C SER A 265 -15.47 31.15 23.71
N LYS A 266 -14.85 29.97 23.83
CA LYS A 266 -14.62 29.27 25.10
C LYS A 266 -13.53 28.22 24.92
N PRO A 267 -12.87 27.78 26.00
CA PRO A 267 -11.93 26.67 25.90
C PRO A 267 -12.70 25.36 25.66
N VAL A 268 -12.03 24.43 24.98
CA VAL A 268 -12.58 23.14 24.54
C VAL A 268 -11.87 22.00 25.26
N ASP A 269 -12.62 20.94 25.53
CA ASP A 269 -12.12 19.73 26.19
C ASP A 269 -11.39 18.82 25.19
N TYR A 270 -10.14 18.47 25.50
CA TYR A 270 -9.33 17.53 24.75
C TYR A 270 -8.98 16.32 25.61
N SER A 271 -9.25 15.13 25.06
CA SER A 271 -8.85 13.85 25.65
C SER A 271 -7.62 13.28 24.94
N TYR A 272 -6.99 12.27 25.53
CA TYR A 272 -5.82 11.61 24.95
C TYR A 272 -6.06 11.21 23.49
N GLY A 273 -5.14 11.58 22.61
CA GLY A 273 -5.20 11.30 21.18
C GLY A 273 -5.96 12.32 20.32
N MET A 274 -6.59 13.34 20.92
CA MET A 274 -7.27 14.41 20.18
C MET A 274 -6.34 15.56 19.77
N LEU A 275 -5.12 15.59 20.31
CA LEU A 275 -4.09 16.58 19.98
C LEU A 275 -2.92 15.91 19.25
N ALA A 276 -2.17 16.70 18.47
CA ALA A 276 -0.91 16.25 17.91
C ALA A 276 0.04 15.78 19.04
N PRO A 277 0.83 14.70 18.84
CA PRO A 277 1.69 14.14 19.89
C PRO A 277 2.60 15.18 20.56
N GLN A 278 3.22 16.06 19.75
CA GLN A 278 4.10 17.14 20.25
C GLN A 278 3.34 18.14 21.13
N VAL A 279 2.06 18.41 20.82
CA VAL A 279 1.21 19.29 21.63
C VAL A 279 0.80 18.59 22.92
N TRP A 280 0.44 17.30 22.84
CA TRP A 280 0.05 16.49 23.99
C TRP A 280 1.19 16.39 25.04
N ASP A 281 2.42 16.17 24.59
CA ASP A 281 3.60 16.04 25.46
C ASP A 281 3.94 17.33 26.24
N ILE A 282 3.51 18.49 25.73
CA ILE A 282 3.65 19.79 26.39
C ILE A 282 2.45 20.02 27.33
N VAL A 283 1.23 19.88 26.83
CA VAL A 283 -0.01 20.13 27.59
C VAL A 283 -0.07 19.31 28.87
N THR A 284 0.33 18.05 28.83
CA THR A 284 0.31 17.15 30.00
C THR A 284 1.26 17.56 31.13
N LYS A 285 2.22 18.46 30.85
CA LYS A 285 3.19 18.98 31.82
C LYS A 285 2.87 20.42 32.26
N MET A 286 1.89 21.05 31.63
CA MET A 286 1.45 22.41 31.97
C MET A 286 0.63 22.42 33.25
N LYS A 287 0.69 23.54 33.96
CA LYS A 287 -0.20 23.86 35.07
C LYS A 287 -1.37 24.70 34.59
N GLN A 288 -2.45 24.68 35.35
CA GLN A 288 -3.60 25.54 35.08
C GLN A 288 -3.17 27.02 35.03
N GLY A 289 -3.60 27.72 33.98
CA GLY A 289 -3.25 29.10 33.68
C GLY A 289 -2.04 29.25 32.75
N ASP A 290 -1.22 28.22 32.57
CA ASP A 290 -0.02 28.29 31.74
C ASP A 290 -0.36 28.55 30.27
N ILE A 291 0.53 29.30 29.61
CA ILE A 291 0.56 29.49 28.16
C ILE A 291 1.83 28.83 27.65
N SER A 292 1.70 27.95 26.65
CA SER A 292 2.85 27.28 26.05
C SER A 292 3.71 28.26 25.26
N SER A 293 5.00 27.96 25.12
CA SER A 293 5.75 28.47 23.98
C SER A 293 5.22 27.86 22.66
N PRO A 294 5.56 28.45 21.50
CA PRO A 294 5.21 27.91 20.20
C PRO A 294 5.63 26.44 20.05
N ILE A 295 4.65 25.58 19.83
CA ILE A 295 4.82 24.15 19.65
C ILE A 295 4.84 23.87 18.16
N ASP A 296 6.02 23.57 17.64
CA ASP A 296 6.20 23.29 16.23
C ASP A 296 5.75 21.86 15.89
N THR A 297 4.87 21.72 14.90
CA THR A 297 4.40 20.43 14.38
C THR A 297 4.58 20.38 12.86
N ASP A 298 4.31 19.24 12.22
CA ASP A 298 4.52 19.11 10.78
C ASP A 298 3.68 20.07 9.94
N GLN A 299 2.43 20.34 10.33
CA GLN A 299 1.49 21.14 9.53
C GLN A 299 1.28 22.56 10.07
N ALA A 300 1.47 22.76 11.38
CA ALA A 300 1.16 24.02 12.05
C ALA A 300 2.12 24.32 13.20
N VAL A 301 2.09 25.56 13.64
CA VAL A 301 2.60 25.97 14.95
C VAL A 301 1.40 26.18 15.88
N TYR A 302 1.45 25.58 17.06
CA TYR A 302 0.41 25.71 18.08
C TYR A 302 0.90 26.60 19.22
N ILE A 303 0.01 27.45 19.74
CA ILE A 303 0.18 28.10 21.05
C ILE A 303 -1.08 27.79 21.84
N VAL A 304 -0.92 27.15 23.00
CA VAL A 304 -2.05 26.68 23.82
C VAL A 304 -2.04 27.32 25.19
N LYS A 305 -3.23 27.54 25.76
CA LYS A 305 -3.41 27.96 27.15
C LYS A 305 -4.24 26.91 27.89
N LEU A 306 -3.75 26.46 29.04
CA LEU A 306 -4.44 25.46 29.86
C LEU A 306 -5.41 26.13 30.83
N ASP A 307 -6.71 25.89 30.65
CA ASP A 307 -7.78 26.41 31.52
C ASP A 307 -8.03 25.51 32.74
N GLY A 308 -7.83 24.20 32.58
CA GLY A 308 -7.98 23.23 33.67
C GLY A 308 -7.80 21.78 33.22
N VAL A 309 -7.66 20.89 34.20
CA VAL A 309 -7.52 19.44 33.98
C VAL A 309 -8.52 18.71 34.88
N THR A 310 -9.33 17.86 34.28
CA THR A 310 -10.35 17.08 35.01
C THR A 310 -10.10 15.58 34.80
N PRO A 311 -9.74 14.82 35.85
CA PRO A 311 -9.66 13.37 35.77
C PRO A 311 -11.05 12.76 35.47
N LYS A 312 -11.15 11.91 34.43
CA LYS A 312 -12.41 11.28 34.04
C LYS A 312 -12.26 9.77 33.88
N LEU A 313 -11.94 9.11 35.00
CA LEU A 313 -11.79 7.65 35.05
C LEU A 313 -13.12 6.94 34.73
N PRO A 314 -13.07 5.78 34.05
CA PRO A 314 -14.26 4.98 33.79
C PRO A 314 -14.79 4.38 35.10
N ALA A 315 -16.11 4.16 35.17
CA ALA A 315 -16.74 3.57 36.35
C ALA A 315 -16.20 2.15 36.68
N LYS A 316 -15.79 1.40 35.66
CA LYS A 316 -15.03 0.15 35.80
C LYS A 316 -13.59 0.39 35.34
N PHE A 317 -12.66 0.45 36.29
CA PHE A 317 -11.23 0.66 36.06
C PHE A 317 -10.40 -0.47 36.70
N ASP A 318 -10.71 -1.70 36.29
CA ASP A 318 -10.01 -2.92 36.72
C ASP A 318 -8.71 -3.15 35.91
N ASN A 319 -7.97 -4.22 36.23
CA ASN A 319 -6.72 -4.56 35.54
C ASN A 319 -6.92 -4.77 34.03
N LYS A 320 -8.05 -5.37 33.63
CA LYS A 320 -8.36 -5.59 32.22
C LYS A 320 -8.55 -4.26 31.48
N ALA A 321 -9.30 -3.32 32.06
CA ALA A 321 -9.48 -1.98 31.49
C ALA A 321 -8.15 -1.22 31.41
N LYS A 322 -7.29 -1.34 32.43
CA LYS A 322 -5.94 -0.75 32.43
C LYS A 322 -5.08 -1.34 31.31
N ASP A 323 -5.06 -2.66 31.16
CA ASP A 323 -4.28 -3.35 30.13
C ASP A 323 -4.74 -2.98 28.72
N GLN A 324 -6.04 -2.93 28.47
CA GLN A 324 -6.61 -2.47 27.19
C GLN A 324 -6.20 -1.03 26.88
N ARG A 325 -6.29 -0.14 27.87
CA ARG A 325 -5.88 1.26 27.70
C ARG A 325 -4.38 1.37 27.48
N ARG A 326 -3.57 0.57 28.17
CA ARG A 326 -2.11 0.51 27.97
C ARG A 326 -1.77 0.12 26.54
N GLN A 327 -2.37 -0.94 26.02
CA GLN A 327 -2.19 -1.38 24.63
C GLN A 327 -2.56 -0.29 23.63
N MET A 328 -3.67 0.44 23.85
CA MET A 328 -4.06 1.56 23.00
C MET A 328 -3.00 2.68 23.02
N ILE A 329 -2.50 3.04 24.20
CA ILE A 329 -1.45 4.07 24.34
C ILE A 329 -0.17 3.64 23.63
N GLU A 330 0.27 2.39 23.86
CA GLU A 330 1.44 1.80 23.20
C GLU A 330 1.31 1.83 21.68
N GLN A 331 0.15 1.43 21.15
CA GLN A 331 -0.12 1.45 19.72
C GLN A 331 -0.06 2.88 19.15
N MET A 332 -0.65 3.86 19.84
CA MET A 332 -0.62 5.26 19.39
C MET A 332 0.80 5.84 19.42
N LYS A 333 1.57 5.56 20.49
CA LYS A 333 2.97 5.98 20.58
C LYS A 333 3.83 5.33 19.49
N MET A 334 3.65 4.03 19.25
CA MET A 334 4.33 3.31 18.16
C MET A 334 3.98 3.88 16.78
N MET A 335 2.70 4.20 16.54
CA MET A 335 2.25 4.80 15.28
C MET A 335 2.90 6.18 15.05
N SER A 336 2.96 7.02 16.10
CA SER A 336 3.66 8.30 16.04
C SER A 336 5.15 8.14 15.76
N ALA A 337 5.81 7.23 16.48
CA ALA A 337 7.24 6.99 16.31
C ALA A 337 7.57 6.40 14.92
N ALA A 338 6.68 5.59 14.35
CA ALA A 338 6.79 5.08 12.99
C ALA A 338 6.62 6.19 11.94
N ALA A 339 5.68 7.12 12.13
CA ALA A 339 5.53 8.28 11.24
C ALA A 339 6.77 9.19 11.24
N ASP A 340 7.37 9.43 12.41
CA ASP A 340 8.62 10.19 12.52
C ASP A 340 9.79 9.47 11.82
N LEU A 341 9.83 8.14 11.88
CA LEU A 341 10.84 7.33 11.22
C LEU A 341 10.71 7.43 9.70
N ASP A 342 9.50 7.26 9.20
CA ASP A 342 9.14 7.32 7.79
C ASP A 342 9.42 8.72 7.20
N LYS A 343 9.19 9.79 7.97
CA LYS A 343 9.64 11.14 7.63
C LYS A 343 11.16 11.23 7.48
N GLN A 344 11.93 10.71 8.44
CA GLN A 344 13.40 10.70 8.36
C GLN A 344 13.93 9.90 7.17
N ILE A 345 13.27 8.79 6.82
CA ILE A 345 13.62 8.00 5.63
C ILE A 345 13.43 8.85 4.37
N ARG A 346 12.27 9.51 4.23
CA ARG A 346 11.98 10.38 3.08
C ARG A 346 12.90 11.59 2.97
N GLU A 347 13.25 12.23 4.08
CA GLU A 347 14.14 13.41 4.08
C GLU A 347 15.56 13.07 3.59
N LYS A 348 15.98 11.83 3.74
CA LYS A 348 17.30 11.33 3.30
C LYS A 348 17.26 10.54 1.99
N MET A 349 16.12 10.52 1.31
CA MET A 349 15.92 9.74 0.10
C MET A 349 16.63 10.40 -1.08
N ASP A 350 17.69 9.77 -1.58
CA ASP A 350 18.32 10.11 -2.86
C ASP A 350 18.05 8.99 -3.88
N VAL A 351 17.08 9.23 -4.76
CA VAL A 351 16.68 8.27 -5.80
C VAL A 351 16.99 8.86 -7.17
N LYS A 352 17.92 8.22 -7.87
CA LYS A 352 18.26 8.55 -9.25
C LYS A 352 17.78 7.42 -10.16
N VAL A 353 16.75 7.69 -10.95
CA VAL A 353 16.22 6.73 -11.92
C VAL A 353 16.89 6.99 -13.27
N ILE A 354 17.51 5.95 -13.83
CA ILE A 354 18.29 5.99 -15.08
C ILE A 354 17.41 5.58 -16.25
N ASP A 355 16.58 4.54 -16.06
CA ASP A 355 15.65 4.08 -17.08
C ASP A 355 14.46 5.06 -17.22
N PRO A 356 14.16 5.58 -18.43
CA PRO A 356 13.13 6.59 -18.61
C PRO A 356 11.71 6.05 -18.38
N GLU A 357 11.43 4.77 -18.63
CA GLU A 357 10.10 4.19 -18.34
C GLU A 357 9.88 4.16 -16.82
N LEU A 358 10.88 3.67 -16.08
CA LEU A 358 10.84 3.64 -14.61
C LEU A 358 10.81 5.04 -14.01
N ALA A 359 11.48 6.02 -14.63
CA ALA A 359 11.42 7.42 -14.21
C ALA A 359 10.01 7.98 -14.39
N GLY A 360 9.30 7.61 -15.46
CA GLY A 360 7.89 7.90 -15.65
C GLY A 360 7.03 7.42 -14.48
N TYR A 361 7.14 6.13 -14.14
CA TYR A 361 6.44 5.54 -12.99
C TYR A 361 6.81 6.18 -11.65
N TRP A 362 8.09 6.51 -11.45
CA TRP A 362 8.58 7.19 -10.25
C TRP A 362 7.90 8.54 -10.03
N TYR A 363 7.80 9.35 -11.09
CA TYR A 363 7.15 10.65 -11.01
C TYR A 363 5.63 10.54 -10.88
N MET A 364 4.98 9.52 -11.46
CA MET A 364 3.56 9.24 -11.19
C MET A 364 3.32 8.93 -9.71
N ALA A 365 4.16 8.10 -9.09
CA ALA A 365 4.03 7.78 -7.67
C ALA A 365 4.20 9.03 -6.78
N GLN A 366 5.18 9.90 -7.09
CA GLN A 366 5.34 11.19 -6.41
C GLN A 366 4.13 12.10 -6.61
N ALA A 367 3.57 12.14 -7.82
CA ALA A 367 2.36 12.91 -8.09
C ALA A 367 1.21 12.42 -7.19
N GLN A 368 0.97 11.12 -7.12
CA GLN A 368 -0.10 10.55 -6.31
C GLN A 368 0.00 10.94 -4.82
N GLN A 369 1.22 11.00 -4.26
CA GLN A 369 1.44 11.48 -2.89
C GLN A 369 1.09 12.96 -2.70
N ALA A 370 1.31 13.79 -3.72
CA ALA A 370 1.00 15.22 -3.71
C ALA A 370 -0.46 15.54 -4.08
N GLN A 371 -1.22 14.60 -4.63
CA GLN A 371 -2.53 14.84 -5.26
C GLN A 371 -3.51 15.64 -4.38
N MET A 372 -3.56 15.33 -3.08
CA MET A 372 -4.47 16.00 -2.15
C MET A 372 -3.83 17.15 -1.36
N SER A 373 -2.50 17.14 -1.19
CA SER A 373 -1.79 18.05 -0.30
C SER A 373 -1.16 19.24 -1.03
N ASN A 374 -0.76 19.05 -2.30
CA ASN A 374 -0.08 20.06 -3.10
C ASN A 374 -0.40 19.89 -4.61
N PRO A 375 -1.50 20.50 -5.10
CA PRO A 375 -1.92 20.39 -6.50
C PRO A 375 -0.88 20.90 -7.52
N ALA A 376 -0.05 21.88 -7.14
CA ALA A 376 1.01 22.39 -8.00
C ALA A 376 2.12 21.35 -8.17
N GLU A 377 2.52 20.69 -7.07
CA GLU A 377 3.50 19.60 -7.13
C GLU A 377 2.93 18.39 -7.86
N TYR A 378 1.65 18.04 -7.64
CA TYR A 378 0.97 17.01 -8.44
C TYR A 378 1.13 17.26 -9.94
N LYS A 379 0.76 18.45 -10.41
CA LYS A 379 0.84 18.81 -11.83
C LYS A 379 2.27 18.71 -12.35
N LYS A 380 3.23 19.29 -11.63
CA LYS A 380 4.66 19.26 -11.99
C LYS A 380 5.19 17.83 -12.12
N GLN A 381 4.80 16.94 -11.22
CA GLN A 381 5.27 15.55 -11.25
C GLN A 381 4.59 14.75 -12.38
N ILE A 382 3.30 15.00 -12.67
CA ILE A 382 2.64 14.44 -13.87
C ILE A 382 3.31 14.92 -15.16
N ASP A 383 3.68 16.20 -15.27
CA ASP A 383 4.37 16.73 -16.45
C ASP A 383 5.76 16.09 -16.63
N ARG A 384 6.48 15.83 -15.54
CA ARG A 384 7.74 15.06 -15.56
C ARG A 384 7.52 13.63 -16.02
N ALA A 385 6.51 12.94 -15.47
CA ALA A 385 6.18 11.58 -15.87
C ALA A 385 5.91 11.49 -17.38
N ALA A 386 5.09 12.40 -17.93
CA ALA A 386 4.84 12.47 -19.36
C ALA A 386 6.12 12.68 -20.20
N SER A 387 7.03 13.53 -19.73
CA SER A 387 8.32 13.75 -20.39
C SER A 387 9.18 12.50 -20.41
N GLU A 388 9.26 11.76 -19.31
CA GLU A 388 10.04 10.53 -19.21
C GLU A 388 9.44 9.39 -20.04
N PHE A 389 8.12 9.21 -20.04
CA PHE A 389 7.48 8.23 -20.93
C PHE A 389 7.73 8.57 -22.42
N LYS A 390 7.72 9.85 -22.80
CA LYS A 390 8.09 10.25 -24.16
C LYS A 390 9.53 9.87 -24.51
N LYS A 391 10.48 10.01 -23.57
CA LYS A 391 11.87 9.54 -23.76
C LYS A 391 11.94 8.02 -23.89
N ALA A 392 11.18 7.29 -23.06
CA ALA A 392 11.10 5.83 -23.14
C ALA A 392 10.62 5.36 -24.51
N ILE A 393 9.53 5.94 -25.02
CA ILE A 393 8.99 5.64 -26.36
C ILE A 393 9.99 6.02 -27.46
N SER A 394 10.75 7.10 -27.29
CA SER A 394 11.77 7.50 -28.27
C SER A 394 12.94 6.51 -28.34
N LYS A 395 13.30 5.91 -27.20
CA LYS A 395 14.34 4.87 -27.11
C LYS A 395 13.82 3.52 -27.62
N GLU A 396 12.57 3.20 -27.30
CA GLU A 396 11.90 1.94 -27.62
C GLU A 396 10.52 2.23 -28.24
N PRO A 397 10.43 2.39 -29.57
CA PRO A 397 9.18 2.76 -30.26
C PRO A 397 8.01 1.78 -30.07
N ASN A 398 8.30 0.54 -29.63
CA ASN A 398 7.32 -0.50 -29.35
C ASN A 398 7.11 -0.71 -27.83
N ASN A 399 7.33 0.33 -27.02
CA ASN A 399 7.07 0.30 -25.58
C ASN A 399 5.58 0.58 -25.32
N ASP A 400 4.79 -0.50 -25.38
CA ASP A 400 3.34 -0.47 -25.22
C ASP A 400 2.90 0.11 -23.87
N TYR A 401 3.68 -0.14 -22.81
CA TYR A 401 3.38 0.32 -21.45
C TYR A 401 3.57 1.82 -21.30
N ALA A 402 4.74 2.35 -21.69
CA ALA A 402 5.00 3.79 -21.67
C ALA A 402 4.02 4.57 -22.57
N THR A 403 3.67 3.98 -23.72
CA THR A 403 2.70 4.58 -24.66
C THR A 403 1.30 4.66 -24.04
N ALA A 404 0.85 3.58 -23.40
CA ALA A 404 -0.45 3.55 -22.72
C ALA A 404 -0.50 4.58 -21.58
N GLU A 405 0.52 4.65 -20.72
CA GLU A 405 0.57 5.60 -19.60
C GLU A 405 0.64 7.05 -20.06
N LEU A 406 1.46 7.36 -21.08
CA LEU A 406 1.51 8.70 -21.66
C LEU A 406 0.14 9.11 -22.23
N ALA A 407 -0.55 8.20 -22.93
CA ALA A 407 -1.87 8.48 -23.45
C ALA A 407 -2.90 8.76 -22.34
N MET A 408 -2.84 8.02 -21.23
CA MET A 408 -3.70 8.26 -20.07
C MET A 408 -3.43 9.63 -19.44
N ILE A 409 -2.15 10.00 -19.26
CA ILE A 409 -1.78 11.33 -18.76
C ILE A 409 -2.30 12.43 -19.69
N LEU A 410 -2.10 12.29 -21.01
CA LEU A 410 -2.55 13.28 -21.99
C LEU A 410 -4.07 13.43 -22.00
N LYS A 411 -4.80 12.32 -21.90
CA LYS A 411 -6.27 12.33 -21.75
C LYS A 411 -6.68 13.12 -20.51
N ASP A 412 -6.06 12.88 -19.37
CA ASP A 412 -6.42 13.56 -18.11
C ASP A 412 -6.01 15.04 -18.11
N GLN A 413 -5.04 15.42 -18.94
CA GLN A 413 -4.71 16.82 -19.25
C GLN A 413 -5.66 17.47 -20.28
N GLY A 414 -6.65 16.73 -20.80
CA GLY A 414 -7.57 17.19 -21.84
C GLY A 414 -6.97 17.24 -23.26
N LYS A 415 -5.74 16.73 -23.45
CA LYS A 415 -5.06 16.64 -24.76
C LYS A 415 -5.55 15.43 -25.54
N ASN A 416 -6.86 15.36 -25.76
CA ASN A 416 -7.56 14.18 -26.29
C ASN A 416 -7.08 13.77 -27.69
N LYS A 417 -6.71 14.75 -28.55
CA LYS A 417 -6.20 14.46 -29.90
C LYS A 417 -4.86 13.72 -29.86
N GLU A 418 -3.94 14.17 -29.01
CA GLU A 418 -2.63 13.53 -28.83
C GLU A 418 -2.78 12.14 -28.19
N ALA A 419 -3.62 12.02 -27.16
CA ALA A 419 -3.93 10.73 -26.54
C ALA A 419 -4.53 9.73 -27.54
N SER A 420 -5.51 10.16 -28.36
CA SER A 420 -6.08 9.32 -29.42
C SER A 420 -5.04 8.90 -30.44
N HIS A 421 -4.13 9.79 -30.84
CA HIS A 421 -3.10 9.46 -31.81
C HIS A 421 -2.17 8.37 -31.31
N LEU A 422 -1.69 8.49 -30.06
CA LEU A 422 -0.83 7.48 -29.43
C LEU A 422 -1.54 6.13 -29.29
N LEU A 423 -2.78 6.13 -28.78
CA LEU A 423 -3.55 4.88 -28.65
C LEU A 423 -3.87 4.26 -30.00
N TYR A 424 -4.15 5.05 -31.04
CA TYR A 424 -4.35 4.53 -32.38
C TYR A 424 -3.08 3.86 -32.92
N GLN A 425 -1.92 4.50 -32.78
CA GLN A 425 -0.63 3.92 -33.18
C GLN A 425 -0.35 2.60 -32.44
N LEU A 426 -0.63 2.56 -31.14
CA LEU A 426 -0.46 1.37 -30.30
C LEU A 426 -1.38 0.22 -30.71
N LEU A 427 -2.66 0.50 -31.01
CA LEU A 427 -3.72 -0.51 -31.12
C LEU A 427 -4.07 -0.92 -32.56
N ASP A 428 -3.83 -0.02 -33.52
CA ASP A 428 -4.20 -0.18 -34.94
C ASP A 428 -3.09 0.31 -35.91
N GLY A 429 -1.97 0.82 -35.40
CA GLY A 429 -0.86 1.31 -36.23
C GLY A 429 -0.01 0.19 -36.87
N PRO A 430 0.95 0.56 -37.75
CA PRO A 430 1.75 -0.41 -38.51
C PRO A 430 2.53 -1.42 -37.67
N ASN A 431 2.90 -1.05 -36.44
CA ASN A 431 3.65 -1.88 -35.50
C ASN A 431 2.78 -2.44 -34.38
N SER A 432 1.45 -2.31 -34.48
CA SER A 432 0.54 -2.79 -33.45
C SER A 432 0.57 -4.31 -33.36
N LYS A 433 0.76 -4.83 -32.14
CA LYS A 433 0.60 -6.26 -31.85
C LYS A 433 -0.86 -6.67 -31.72
N GLY A 434 -1.79 -5.70 -31.72
CA GLY A 434 -3.20 -5.89 -31.46
C GLY A 434 -3.49 -6.31 -30.01
N GLY A 435 -4.57 -5.80 -29.43
CA GLY A 435 -5.06 -6.22 -28.11
C GLY A 435 -5.40 -5.05 -27.19
N GLY A 436 -5.86 -5.35 -25.97
CA GLY A 436 -6.18 -4.34 -24.96
C GLY A 436 -7.59 -3.76 -25.08
N SER A 437 -8.61 -4.55 -24.73
CA SER A 437 -10.02 -4.15 -24.77
C SER A 437 -10.30 -2.84 -24.01
N ASN A 438 -9.66 -2.64 -22.84
CA ASN A 438 -9.78 -1.41 -22.05
C ASN A 438 -9.19 -0.17 -22.75
N LEU A 439 -8.04 -0.32 -23.42
CA LEU A 439 -7.42 0.76 -24.18
C LEU A 439 -8.21 1.08 -25.46
N ARG A 440 -8.83 0.07 -26.10
CA ARG A 440 -9.75 0.27 -27.22
C ARG A 440 -11.01 1.03 -26.82
N ILE A 441 -11.59 0.73 -25.66
CA ILE A 441 -12.68 1.54 -25.10
C ILE A 441 -12.21 2.98 -24.88
N THR A 442 -11.03 3.18 -24.30
CA THR A 442 -10.50 4.53 -24.07
C THR A 442 -10.28 5.29 -25.38
N LEU A 443 -9.74 4.64 -26.41
CA LEU A 443 -9.59 5.23 -27.74
C LEU A 443 -10.95 5.62 -28.34
N GLY A 444 -11.94 4.74 -28.24
CA GLY A 444 -13.31 5.02 -28.69
C GLY A 444 -13.92 6.22 -27.94
N ASP A 445 -13.72 6.33 -26.64
CA ASP A 445 -14.22 7.46 -25.84
C ASP A 445 -13.59 8.79 -26.27
N LEU A 446 -12.28 8.77 -26.53
CA LEU A 446 -11.56 9.94 -27.03
C LEU A 446 -12.01 10.32 -28.45
N MET A 447 -12.30 9.35 -29.32
CA MET A 447 -12.85 9.56 -30.66
C MET A 447 -14.28 10.14 -30.59
N LEU A 448 -15.11 9.61 -29.68
CA LEU A 448 -16.47 10.11 -29.47
C LEU A 448 -16.46 11.57 -28.99
N ALA A 449 -15.56 11.92 -28.06
CA ALA A 449 -15.36 13.29 -27.61
C ALA A 449 -14.88 14.24 -28.72
N GLN A 450 -14.32 13.70 -29.81
CA GLN A 450 -13.93 14.44 -31.02
C GLN A 450 -15.04 14.49 -32.09
N GLY A 451 -16.22 13.93 -31.81
CA GLY A 451 -17.33 13.84 -32.77
C GLY A 451 -17.20 12.71 -33.79
N LYS A 452 -16.21 11.82 -33.64
CA LYS A 452 -15.94 10.70 -34.55
C LYS A 452 -16.70 9.45 -34.12
N THR A 453 -18.03 9.53 -34.15
CA THR A 453 -18.92 8.50 -33.60
C THR A 453 -18.73 7.14 -34.28
N ASP A 454 -18.60 7.08 -35.60
CA ASP A 454 -18.46 5.81 -36.31
C ASP A 454 -17.11 5.13 -36.03
N GLU A 455 -16.02 5.91 -35.99
CA GLU A 455 -14.70 5.41 -35.60
C GLU A 455 -14.73 4.87 -34.15
N ALA A 456 -15.41 5.58 -33.23
CA ALA A 456 -15.57 5.13 -31.85
C ALA A 456 -16.31 3.79 -31.74
N LEU A 457 -17.40 3.62 -32.48
CA LEU A 457 -18.16 2.37 -32.52
C LEU A 457 -17.33 1.20 -33.06
N GLN A 458 -16.46 1.44 -34.05
CA GLN A 458 -15.53 0.41 -34.53
C GLN A 458 -14.54 -0.02 -33.44
N GLN A 459 -14.02 0.92 -32.65
CA GLN A 459 -13.12 0.58 -31.55
C GLN A 459 -13.82 -0.20 -30.44
N TYR A 460 -15.06 0.15 -30.11
CA TYR A 460 -15.86 -0.60 -29.14
C TYR A 460 -16.17 -2.02 -29.63
N ALA A 461 -16.47 -2.20 -30.92
CA ALA A 461 -16.65 -3.53 -31.50
C ALA A 461 -15.37 -4.37 -31.38
N LYS A 462 -14.20 -3.83 -31.76
CA LYS A 462 -12.90 -4.49 -31.57
C LYS A 462 -12.59 -4.79 -30.10
N ALA A 463 -13.01 -3.93 -29.18
CA ALA A 463 -12.87 -4.14 -27.73
C ALA A 463 -13.69 -5.36 -27.27
N SER A 464 -14.96 -5.43 -27.69
CA SER A 464 -15.86 -6.57 -27.44
C SER A 464 -15.30 -7.87 -28.00
N ASP A 465 -14.86 -7.86 -29.27
CA ASP A 465 -14.37 -9.07 -29.95
C ASP A 465 -13.09 -9.64 -29.29
N SER A 466 -12.27 -8.79 -28.68
CA SER A 466 -11.04 -9.21 -27.97
C SER A 466 -11.27 -9.61 -26.51
N ALA A 467 -12.44 -9.33 -25.93
CA ALA A 467 -12.74 -9.50 -24.51
C ALA A 467 -13.31 -10.90 -24.15
N VAL A 468 -12.78 -11.96 -24.78
CA VAL A 468 -13.32 -13.34 -24.72
C VAL A 468 -13.51 -13.91 -23.30
N SER A 469 -12.77 -13.43 -22.31
CA SER A 469 -12.87 -13.86 -20.90
C SER A 469 -13.00 -12.71 -19.91
N GLN A 470 -13.39 -11.52 -20.38
CA GLN A 470 -13.46 -10.28 -19.59
C GLN A 470 -14.90 -9.74 -19.55
N PRO A 471 -15.81 -10.35 -18.74
CA PRO A 471 -17.20 -9.90 -18.66
C PRO A 471 -17.35 -8.43 -18.24
N GLU A 472 -16.37 -7.88 -17.52
CA GLU A 472 -16.34 -6.48 -17.11
C GLU A 472 -16.32 -5.54 -18.33
N VAL A 473 -15.58 -5.90 -19.39
CA VAL A 473 -15.53 -5.13 -20.64
C VAL A 473 -16.90 -5.11 -21.31
N HIS A 474 -17.56 -6.26 -21.42
CA HIS A 474 -18.89 -6.37 -22.02
C HIS A 474 -19.93 -5.59 -21.21
N GLN A 475 -19.86 -5.59 -19.87
CA GLN A 475 -20.70 -4.75 -19.02
C GLN A 475 -20.48 -3.25 -19.26
N MET A 476 -19.23 -2.82 -19.37
CA MET A 476 -18.89 -1.43 -19.68
C MET A 476 -19.43 -1.01 -21.05
N LEU A 477 -19.28 -1.86 -22.07
CA LEU A 477 -19.80 -1.61 -23.41
C LEU A 477 -21.33 -1.59 -23.46
N GLN A 478 -22.00 -2.51 -22.76
CA GLN A 478 -23.45 -2.51 -22.64
C GLN A 478 -23.96 -1.17 -22.09
N ALA A 479 -23.43 -0.74 -20.94
CA ALA A 479 -23.81 0.53 -20.32
C ALA A 479 -23.56 1.72 -21.25
N LYS A 480 -22.43 1.70 -21.96
CA LYS A 480 -22.06 2.75 -22.92
C LYS A 480 -23.01 2.78 -24.12
N TYR A 481 -23.32 1.65 -24.74
CA TYR A 481 -24.28 1.59 -25.84
C TYR A 481 -25.70 2.00 -25.41
N THR A 482 -26.10 1.68 -24.18
CA THR A 482 -27.36 2.20 -23.60
C THR A 482 -27.34 3.72 -23.50
N GLN A 483 -26.26 4.32 -22.96
CA GLN A 483 -26.11 5.77 -22.88
C GLN A 483 -26.12 6.44 -24.26
N MET A 484 -25.51 5.80 -25.25
CA MET A 484 -25.49 6.25 -26.64
C MET A 484 -26.82 6.03 -27.39
N LYS A 485 -27.86 5.50 -26.73
CA LYS A 485 -29.16 5.14 -27.33
C LYS A 485 -29.02 4.15 -28.49
N ARG A 486 -28.14 3.16 -28.33
CA ARG A 486 -27.89 2.05 -29.26
C ARG A 486 -28.37 0.72 -28.65
N PRO A 487 -29.69 0.49 -28.57
CA PRO A 487 -30.24 -0.70 -27.93
C PRO A 487 -29.87 -2.00 -28.66
N ASP A 488 -29.61 -1.92 -29.97
CA ASP A 488 -29.11 -3.01 -30.80
C ASP A 488 -27.76 -3.55 -30.30
N LEU A 489 -26.80 -2.65 -30.09
CA LEU A 489 -25.47 -3.00 -29.62
C LEU A 489 -25.49 -3.37 -28.13
N ALA A 490 -26.28 -2.67 -27.31
CA ALA A 490 -26.44 -3.02 -25.89
C ALA A 490 -27.05 -4.42 -25.70
N ALA A 491 -28.00 -4.82 -26.56
CA ALA A 491 -28.57 -6.15 -26.53
C ALA A 491 -27.55 -7.23 -26.95
N LYS A 492 -26.66 -6.92 -27.90
CA LYS A 492 -25.56 -7.83 -28.29
C LYS A 492 -24.61 -8.10 -27.12
N GLU A 493 -24.19 -7.07 -26.41
CA GLU A 493 -23.33 -7.22 -25.22
C GLU A 493 -24.03 -7.97 -24.09
N LYS A 494 -25.34 -7.71 -23.89
CA LYS A 494 -26.17 -8.47 -22.92
C LYS A 494 -26.20 -9.96 -23.25
N ALA A 495 -26.46 -10.31 -24.51
CA ALA A 495 -26.54 -11.70 -24.95
C ALA A 495 -25.22 -12.43 -24.75
N TRP A 496 -24.09 -11.75 -24.99
CA TRP A 496 -22.77 -12.28 -24.69
C TRP A 496 -22.59 -12.56 -23.20
N LEU A 497 -22.97 -11.62 -22.33
CA LEU A 497 -22.87 -11.77 -20.88
C LEU A 497 -23.72 -12.94 -20.34
N ASP A 498 -24.94 -13.09 -20.86
CA ASP A 498 -25.84 -14.16 -20.48
C ASP A 498 -25.23 -15.53 -20.87
N ASP A 499 -24.69 -15.66 -22.09
CA ASP A 499 -23.99 -16.87 -22.55
C ASP A 499 -22.73 -17.18 -21.73
N TYR A 500 -21.90 -16.17 -21.45
CA TYR A 500 -20.71 -16.31 -20.62
C TYR A 500 -21.06 -16.84 -19.22
N ASN A 501 -22.09 -16.29 -18.59
CA ASN A 501 -22.52 -16.70 -17.24
C ASN A 501 -23.00 -18.15 -17.22
N VAL A 502 -23.75 -18.60 -18.24
CA VAL A 502 -24.17 -20.00 -18.37
C VAL A 502 -22.95 -20.92 -18.51
N LYS A 503 -21.99 -20.57 -19.39
CA LYS A 503 -20.76 -21.35 -19.57
C LYS A 503 -19.91 -21.43 -18.30
N LYS A 504 -19.80 -20.32 -17.57
CA LYS A 504 -19.07 -20.26 -16.30
C LYS A 504 -19.71 -21.17 -15.25
N GLN A 505 -21.03 -21.12 -15.08
CA GLN A 505 -21.74 -22.01 -14.16
C GLN A 505 -21.53 -23.49 -14.50
N GLN A 506 -21.58 -23.85 -15.79
CA GLN A 506 -21.30 -25.21 -16.25
C GLN A 506 -19.85 -25.65 -16.00
N TRP A 507 -18.89 -24.74 -16.12
CA TRP A 507 -17.49 -25.01 -15.79
C TRP A 507 -17.28 -25.19 -14.28
N ASP A 508 -17.86 -24.31 -13.47
CA ASP A 508 -17.81 -24.40 -12.00
C ASP A 508 -18.44 -25.71 -11.50
N ALA A 509 -19.58 -26.12 -12.08
CA ALA A 509 -20.25 -27.38 -11.75
C ALA A 509 -19.40 -28.61 -12.08
N ARG A 510 -18.74 -28.62 -13.25
CA ARG A 510 -17.82 -29.70 -13.66
C ARG A 510 -16.61 -29.81 -12.74
N ASN A 511 -16.03 -28.67 -12.34
CA ASN A 511 -14.88 -28.66 -11.45
C ASN A 511 -15.22 -29.08 -10.01
N LYS A 512 -16.42 -28.73 -9.52
CA LYS A 512 -16.92 -29.24 -8.24
C LYS A 512 -17.13 -30.76 -8.28
N GLN A 513 -17.64 -31.30 -9.39
CA GLN A 513 -17.82 -32.76 -9.56
C GLN A 513 -16.50 -33.52 -9.74
N GLY A 514 -15.50 -32.93 -10.42
CA GLY A 514 -14.16 -33.50 -10.56
C GLY A 514 -13.38 -33.54 -9.24
N SER A 515 -13.58 -32.55 -8.37
CA SER A 515 -13.03 -32.54 -7.00
C SER A 515 -13.63 -33.62 -6.09
N THR A 516 -14.84 -34.10 -6.39
CA THR A 516 -15.49 -35.20 -5.64
C THR A 516 -15.15 -36.59 -6.18
N ALA A 517 -14.51 -36.69 -7.36
CA ALA A 517 -14.28 -37.96 -8.06
C ALA A 517 -12.92 -38.63 -7.74
N THR A 518 -12.11 -38.11 -6.81
CA THR A 518 -10.84 -38.76 -6.38
C THR A 518 -10.96 -39.61 -5.11
N THR A 519 -12.16 -39.86 -4.59
CA THR A 519 -12.34 -40.83 -3.49
C THR A 519 -13.29 -41.93 -3.93
N THR A 520 -12.75 -42.92 -4.63
CA THR A 520 -13.09 -44.36 -4.55
C THR A 520 -12.45 -45.07 -5.74
N VAL A 521 -11.19 -45.46 -5.57
CA VAL A 521 -10.68 -46.62 -6.33
C VAL A 521 -11.47 -47.82 -5.82
N PRO A 522 -12.28 -48.51 -6.64
CA PRO A 522 -12.92 -49.73 -6.20
C PRO A 522 -11.83 -50.79 -5.99
N VAL A 523 -11.64 -51.19 -4.74
CA VAL A 523 -10.82 -52.35 -4.38
C VAL A 523 -11.44 -53.56 -5.08
N LYS A 524 -10.71 -54.11 -6.05
CA LYS A 524 -11.05 -55.39 -6.69
C LYS A 524 -11.00 -56.48 -5.60
N PRO A 525 -12.04 -57.30 -5.40
CA PRO A 525 -12.01 -58.36 -4.39
C PRO A 525 -10.87 -59.34 -4.72
N ALA A 526 -10.08 -59.69 -3.71
CA ALA A 526 -9.02 -60.68 -3.82
C ALA A 526 -9.60 -62.04 -4.25
N ALA A 527 -8.96 -62.67 -5.24
CA ALA A 527 -9.30 -64.02 -5.65
C ALA A 527 -9.04 -65.00 -4.49
N PRO A 528 -9.92 -66.00 -4.25
CA PRO A 528 -9.67 -67.02 -3.24
C PRO A 528 -8.45 -67.86 -3.63
N LYS A 529 -7.55 -68.06 -2.66
CA LYS A 529 -6.40 -68.97 -2.80
C LYS A 529 -6.91 -70.38 -3.15
N PRO A 530 -6.34 -71.05 -4.15
CA PRO A 530 -6.61 -72.48 -4.34
C PRO A 530 -5.94 -73.25 -3.19
N GLY A 531 -6.74 -74.02 -2.47
CA GLY A 531 -6.24 -75.10 -1.61
C GLY A 531 -5.90 -76.31 -2.47
N GLY A 532 -4.76 -76.94 -2.17
CA GLY A 532 -4.22 -78.10 -2.87
C GLY A 532 -2.72 -77.98 -3.03
#